data_AF-X0YAV3-F1
#
_entry.id   AF-X0YAV3-F1
#
_cell.length_a   1.000
_cell.length_b   1.000
_cell.length_c   1.000
_cell.angle_alpha   90.00
_cell.angle_beta   90.00
_cell.angle_gamma   90.00
#
_symmetry.space_group_name_H-M   'P 1'
#
loop_
_entity.id
_entity.type
_entity.pdbx_description
1 polymer ?
#
loop_
_entity_poly.entity_id
_entity_poly.type
_entity_poly.pdbx_seq_one_letter_code
_entity_poly.pdbx_strand_id
1 'polypeptide(L)'
;MEAPSLELPSKEVLLKLYRDLLTARRGEAEIFAIQSKATGRGSGHRGPGEEAIPIAILNNLTETDCFHPNFRTYFCQFAKPGFTLKDAVAMSLGKMSEHSLLFTPELGAMGSSGTLGEASVRYVGAAVANVIQKTGDVTVFIQGDGATNRAPTHEAMVVAAAWQL
;
A
#
# COMPACT_ATOMS: atom_id res chain seq x y z
N MET A 1 -14.18 -22.43 21.00
CA MET A 1 -12.95 -21.61 21.00
C MET A 1 -13.34 -20.27 21.58
N GLU A 2 -12.71 -19.86 22.68
CA GLU A 2 -12.82 -18.49 23.17
C GLU A 2 -12.36 -17.53 22.06
N ALA A 3 -13.11 -16.47 21.81
CA ALA A 3 -12.68 -15.45 20.87
C ALA A 3 -11.37 -14.85 21.40
N PRO A 4 -10.32 -14.71 20.56
CA PRO A 4 -9.08 -14.11 21.01
C PRO A 4 -9.40 -12.73 21.59
N SER A 5 -8.98 -12.48 22.84
CA SER A 5 -9.11 -11.16 23.43
C SER A 5 -8.20 -10.21 22.67
N LEU A 6 -8.78 -9.31 21.88
CA LEU A 6 -8.04 -8.24 21.21
C LEU A 6 -7.57 -7.25 22.29
N GLU A 7 -6.32 -7.40 22.73
CA GLU A 7 -5.67 -6.38 23.52
C GLU A 7 -5.50 -5.12 22.67
N LEU A 8 -5.91 -3.97 23.23
CA LEU A 8 -5.72 -2.70 22.56
C LEU A 8 -4.22 -2.36 22.51
N PRO A 9 -3.70 -1.85 21.38
CA PRO A 9 -2.35 -1.33 21.33
C PRO A 9 -2.14 -0.20 22.34
N SER A 10 -0.87 0.09 22.65
CA SER A 10 -0.55 1.21 23.53
C SER A 10 -1.11 2.53 22.98
N LYS A 11 -1.33 3.49 23.88
CA LYS A 11 -1.82 4.82 23.51
C LYS A 11 -0.92 5.48 22.47
N GLU A 12 0.38 5.25 22.55
CA GLU A 12 1.39 5.78 21.63
C GLU A 12 1.18 5.23 20.21
N VAL A 13 0.95 3.92 20.08
CA VAL A 13 0.65 3.28 18.79
C VAL A 13 -0.65 3.82 18.22
N LEU A 14 -1.72 3.89 19.02
CA LEU A 14 -3.01 4.42 18.58
C LEU A 14 -2.92 5.87 18.12
N LEU A 15 -2.17 6.72 18.83
CA LEU A 15 -1.94 8.10 18.45
C LEU A 15 -1.13 8.22 17.16
N LYS A 16 -0.15 7.34 16.93
CA LYS A 16 0.60 7.30 15.66
C LYS A 16 -0.33 6.97 14.50
N LEU A 17 -1.06 5.86 14.60
CA LEU A 17 -2.00 5.41 13.56
C LEU A 17 -3.05 6.49 13.24
N TYR A 18 -3.60 7.15 14.28
CA TYR A 18 -4.55 8.24 14.10
C TYR A 18 -3.95 9.45 13.37
N ARG A 19 -2.72 9.85 13.72
CA ARG A 19 -2.02 10.95 13.04
C ARG A 19 -1.71 10.63 11.59
N ASP A 20 -1.25 9.42 11.30
CA ASP A 20 -0.96 8.98 9.94
C ASP A 20 -2.26 8.94 9.11
N LEU A 21 -3.35 8.42 9.67
CA LEU A 21 -4.67 8.43 9.03
C LEU A 21 -5.13 9.85 8.70
N LEU A 22 -5.03 10.78 9.65
CA LEU A 22 -5.40 12.19 9.40
C LEU A 22 -4.49 12.84 8.35
N THR A 23 -3.20 12.52 8.36
CA THR A 23 -2.22 13.02 7.40
C THR A 23 -2.57 12.53 6.00
N ALA A 24 -2.91 11.25 5.84
CA ALA A 24 -3.33 10.69 4.57
C ALA A 24 -4.60 11.37 4.04
N ARG A 25 -5.64 11.46 4.87
CA ARG A 25 -6.93 12.06 4.50
C ARG A 25 -6.79 13.53 4.11
N ARG A 26 -6.12 14.33 4.93
CA ARG A 26 -5.96 15.77 4.70
C ARG A 26 -4.98 16.03 3.56
N GLY A 27 -3.89 15.28 3.48
CA GLY A 27 -2.91 15.40 2.42
C GLY A 27 -3.52 15.12 1.05
N GLU A 28 -4.25 14.01 0.89
CA GLU A 28 -4.95 13.70 -0.36
C GLU A 28 -6.01 14.75 -0.72
N ALA A 29 -6.73 15.28 0.28
CA ALA A 29 -7.70 16.35 0.08
C ALA A 29 -7.05 17.63 -0.48
N GLU A 30 -5.91 18.03 0.07
CA GLU A 30 -5.16 19.20 -0.39
C GLU A 30 -4.55 18.98 -1.78
N ILE A 31 -3.93 17.83 -2.03
CA ILE A 31 -3.43 17.45 -3.36
C ILE A 31 -4.53 17.56 -4.41
N PHE A 32 -5.70 17.02 -4.12
CA PHE A 32 -6.84 17.09 -5.03
C PHE A 32 -7.29 18.53 -5.27
N ALA A 33 -7.32 19.37 -4.24
CA ALA A 33 -7.66 20.79 -4.37
C ALA A 33 -6.64 21.53 -5.24
N ILE A 34 -5.34 21.26 -5.07
CA ILE A 34 -4.25 21.83 -5.88
C ILE A 34 -4.40 21.41 -7.34
N GLN A 35 -4.55 20.11 -7.61
CA GLN A 35 -4.71 19.60 -8.97
C GLN A 35 -5.96 20.17 -9.63
N SER A 36 -7.10 20.17 -8.92
CA SER A 36 -8.37 20.71 -9.43
C SER A 36 -8.26 22.17 -9.87
N LYS A 37 -7.51 22.99 -9.12
CA LYS A 37 -7.25 24.40 -9.47
C LYS A 37 -6.39 24.52 -10.73
N ALA A 38 -5.42 23.63 -10.93
CA ALA A 38 -4.50 23.68 -12.05
C ALA A 38 -5.12 23.18 -13.37
N THR A 39 -5.93 22.13 -13.33
CA THR A 39 -6.45 21.44 -14.53
C THR A 39 -7.93 21.70 -14.79
N GLY A 40 -8.64 22.36 -13.87
CA GLY A 40 -10.09 22.51 -13.90
C GLY A 40 -10.87 21.22 -13.59
N ARG A 41 -10.18 20.11 -13.32
CA ARG A 41 -10.75 18.81 -12.92
C ARG A 41 -9.79 18.10 -11.97
N GLY A 42 -10.25 17.71 -10.79
CA GLY A 42 -9.45 16.87 -9.90
C GLY A 42 -9.05 15.56 -10.62
N SER A 43 -7.78 15.18 -10.49
CA SER A 43 -7.22 13.96 -11.07
C SER A 43 -6.98 12.92 -9.97
N GLY A 44 -6.88 11.65 -10.37
CA GLY A 44 -6.54 10.54 -9.47
C GLY A 44 -7.74 9.79 -8.86
N HIS A 45 -7.45 8.57 -8.42
CA HIS A 45 -8.39 7.73 -7.68
C HIS A 45 -8.27 8.06 -6.19
N ARG A 46 -9.27 8.73 -5.62
CA ARG A 46 -9.22 9.13 -4.20
C ARG A 46 -9.68 7.99 -3.29
N GLY A 47 -9.10 7.93 -2.10
CA GLY A 47 -9.43 6.93 -1.07
C GLY A 47 -9.99 7.47 0.25
N PRO A 48 -10.73 8.60 0.33
CA PRO A 48 -11.27 9.06 1.60
C PRO A 48 -12.24 8.03 2.17
N GLY A 49 -11.98 7.59 3.40
CA GLY A 49 -12.73 6.51 4.06
C GLY A 49 -12.03 5.14 4.03
N GLU A 50 -10.99 4.97 3.21
CA GLU A 50 -10.27 3.71 3.05
C GLU A 50 -8.86 3.74 3.67
N GLU A 51 -8.51 4.82 4.38
CA GLU A 51 -7.14 5.04 4.87
C GLU A 51 -6.77 4.10 6.02
N ALA A 52 -7.74 3.64 6.81
CA ALA A 52 -7.48 2.88 8.04
C ALA A 52 -6.72 1.57 7.79
N ILE A 53 -7.12 0.81 6.76
CA ILE A 53 -6.55 -0.50 6.40
C ILE A 53 -5.07 -0.37 5.97
N PRO A 54 -4.71 0.43 4.95
CA PRO A 54 -3.32 0.57 4.55
C PRO A 54 -2.47 1.22 5.64
N ILE A 55 -2.98 2.21 6.39
CA ILE A 55 -2.21 2.80 7.50
C ILE A 55 -1.89 1.76 8.57
N ALA A 56 -2.84 0.89 8.93
CA ALA A 56 -2.58 -0.20 9.87
C ALA A 56 -1.56 -1.20 9.33
N ILE A 57 -1.66 -1.60 8.07
CA ILE A 57 -0.73 -2.55 7.44
C ILE A 57 0.67 -1.95 7.35
N LEU A 58 0.81 -0.77 6.73
CA LEU A 58 2.10 -0.14 6.43
C LEU A 58 2.90 0.19 7.70
N ASN A 59 2.23 0.50 8.80
CA ASN A 59 2.87 0.73 10.10
C ASN A 59 3.46 -0.55 10.73
N ASN A 60 3.04 -1.74 10.29
CA ASN A 60 3.52 -3.03 10.79
C ASN A 60 4.53 -3.70 9.84
N LEU A 61 4.84 -3.07 8.71
CA LEU A 61 5.84 -3.56 7.77
C LEU A 61 7.24 -3.06 8.13
N THR A 62 8.25 -3.84 7.78
CA THR A 62 9.65 -3.43 7.73
C THR A 62 9.93 -2.61 6.47
N GLU A 63 11.15 -2.10 6.29
CA GLU A 63 11.55 -1.40 5.06
C GLU A 63 11.54 -2.34 3.85
N THR A 64 12.00 -3.58 4.02
CA THR A 64 12.17 -4.57 2.94
C THR A 64 10.89 -5.33 2.58
N ASP A 65 9.90 -5.36 3.48
CA ASP A 65 8.62 -6.01 3.21
C ASP A 65 7.94 -5.45 1.95
N CYS A 66 7.47 -6.35 1.09
CA CYS A 66 6.84 -5.97 -0.15
C CYS A 66 5.38 -5.56 0.06
N PHE A 67 4.95 -4.48 -0.60
CA PHE A 67 3.59 -3.97 -0.51
C PHE A 67 3.07 -3.52 -1.87
N HIS A 68 1.86 -3.92 -2.23
CA HIS A 68 1.24 -3.48 -3.48
C HIS A 68 0.67 -2.05 -3.38
N PRO A 69 1.22 -1.07 -4.14
CA PRO A 69 0.68 0.28 -4.19
C PRO A 69 -0.60 0.30 -5.02
N ASN A 70 -1.73 0.10 -4.35
CA ASN A 70 -3.04 0.26 -4.98
C ASN A 70 -3.27 1.75 -5.33
N PHE A 71 -4.00 2.05 -6.41
CA PHE A 71 -4.19 3.44 -6.84
C PHE A 71 -5.06 4.29 -5.94
N ARG A 72 -5.85 3.67 -5.06
CA ARG A 72 -6.85 4.35 -4.27
C ARG A 72 -6.31 4.89 -2.95
N THR A 73 -5.35 4.19 -2.37
CA THR A 73 -4.73 4.51 -1.09
C THR A 73 -3.22 4.66 -1.23
N TYR A 74 -2.71 4.92 -2.44
CA TYR A 74 -1.29 5.10 -2.70
C TYR A 74 -0.68 6.21 -1.83
N PHE A 75 -1.47 7.24 -1.49
CA PHE A 75 -1.03 8.33 -0.64
C PHE A 75 -0.70 7.86 0.79
N CYS A 76 -1.25 6.73 1.26
CA CYS A 76 -0.93 6.18 2.58
C CYS A 76 0.50 5.63 2.69
N GLN A 77 1.20 5.40 1.57
CA GLN A 77 2.50 4.73 1.54
C GLN A 77 3.60 5.44 2.33
N PHE A 78 3.48 6.74 2.61
CA PHE A 78 4.41 7.43 3.51
C PHE A 78 4.47 6.81 4.92
N ALA A 79 3.46 6.04 5.31
CA ALA A 79 3.39 5.41 6.63
C ALA A 79 4.30 4.17 6.75
N LYS A 80 4.75 3.60 5.63
CA LYS A 80 5.71 2.49 5.63
C LYS A 80 7.13 3.01 5.87
N PRO A 81 7.92 2.37 6.73
CA PRO A 81 9.33 2.69 6.91
C PRO A 81 10.09 2.80 5.57
N GLY A 82 10.98 3.80 5.47
CA GLY A 82 11.74 4.12 4.25
C GLY A 82 11.06 5.16 3.35
N PHE A 83 9.72 5.23 3.31
CA PHE A 83 9.02 6.28 2.56
C PHE A 83 8.73 7.52 3.42
N THR A 84 8.62 8.67 2.76
CA THR A 84 8.30 9.94 3.42
C THR A 84 7.03 10.58 2.87
N LEU A 85 6.45 11.51 3.65
CA LEU A 85 5.33 12.32 3.16
C LEU A 85 5.73 13.18 1.95
N LYS A 86 7.01 13.56 1.86
CA LYS A 86 7.56 14.28 0.70
C LYS A 86 7.48 13.42 -0.56
N ASP A 87 7.76 12.12 -0.46
CA ASP A 87 7.64 11.20 -1.60
C ASP A 87 6.19 11.09 -2.08
N ALA A 88 5.25 10.96 -1.14
CA ALA A 88 3.82 10.94 -1.47
C ALA A 88 3.35 12.24 -2.15
N VAL A 89 3.72 13.39 -1.60
CA VAL A 89 3.36 14.69 -2.17
C VAL A 89 4.03 14.92 -3.53
N ALA A 90 5.31 14.57 -3.67
CA ALA A 90 6.04 14.75 -4.92
C ALA A 90 5.42 13.92 -6.05
N MET A 91 5.22 12.61 -5.83
CA MET A 91 4.56 11.73 -6.81
C MET A 91 3.17 12.25 -7.18
N SER A 92 2.38 12.65 -6.20
CA SER A 92 1.02 13.18 -6.42
C SER A 92 1.01 14.44 -7.28
N LEU A 93 2.09 15.22 -7.30
CA LEU A 93 2.21 16.45 -8.08
C LEU A 93 3.05 16.26 -9.36
N GLY A 94 3.39 15.01 -9.73
CA GLY A 94 4.23 14.72 -10.89
C GLY A 94 5.66 15.24 -10.75
N LYS A 95 6.16 15.32 -9.51
CA LYS A 95 7.52 15.76 -9.16
C LYS A 95 8.37 14.59 -8.70
N MET A 96 9.68 14.76 -8.79
CA MET A 96 10.66 13.82 -8.27
C MET A 96 10.92 14.06 -6.78
N SER A 97 11.19 12.97 -6.06
CA SER A 97 11.69 12.92 -4.69
C SER A 97 12.78 11.86 -4.58
N GLU A 98 13.18 11.49 -3.37
CA GLU A 98 14.22 10.49 -3.15
C GLU A 98 13.74 9.09 -3.55
N HIS A 99 12.51 8.74 -3.15
CA HIS A 99 11.93 7.44 -3.43
C HIS A 99 10.64 7.58 -4.26
N SER A 100 10.41 6.62 -5.15
CA SER A 100 9.17 6.53 -5.94
C SER A 100 8.21 5.54 -5.28
N LEU A 101 7.02 6.01 -4.91
CA LEU A 101 5.99 5.13 -4.32
C LEU A 101 5.42 4.08 -5.30
N LEU A 102 5.82 4.11 -6.57
CA LEU A 102 5.44 3.06 -7.53
C LEU A 102 6.57 2.04 -7.68
N PHE A 103 7.82 2.46 -7.69
CA PHE A 103 8.94 1.57 -7.95
C PHE A 103 10.19 2.00 -7.18
N THR A 104 10.41 1.35 -6.05
CA THR A 104 11.61 1.45 -5.20
C THR A 104 11.81 0.05 -4.59
N PRO A 105 12.41 -0.88 -5.35
CA PRO A 105 12.47 -2.30 -4.98
C PRO A 105 13.14 -2.57 -3.63
N GLU A 106 14.15 -1.77 -3.28
CA GLU A 106 14.84 -1.82 -1.99
C GLU A 106 13.94 -1.50 -0.79
N LEU A 107 12.81 -0.81 -1.02
CA LEU A 107 11.76 -0.54 -0.05
C LEU A 107 10.50 -1.40 -0.30
N GLY A 108 10.59 -2.48 -1.07
CA GLY A 108 9.48 -3.40 -1.32
C GLY A 108 8.37 -2.87 -2.25
N ALA A 109 8.59 -1.74 -2.94
CA ALA A 109 7.66 -1.22 -3.95
C ALA A 109 8.07 -1.69 -5.36
N MET A 110 7.36 -2.69 -5.89
CA MET A 110 7.74 -3.40 -7.14
C MET A 110 6.81 -3.09 -8.32
N GLY A 111 6.28 -1.88 -8.38
CA GLY A 111 5.35 -1.46 -9.43
C GLY A 111 3.89 -1.73 -9.09
N SER A 112 3.02 -1.02 -9.80
CA SER A 112 1.58 -1.27 -9.88
C SER A 112 1.20 -1.77 -11.29
N SER A 113 -0.08 -1.96 -11.57
CA SER A 113 -0.58 -2.16 -12.94
C SER A 113 -1.88 -1.38 -13.12
N GLY A 114 -2.05 -0.74 -14.29
CA GLY A 114 -3.32 -0.15 -14.71
C GLY A 114 -4.42 -1.19 -14.95
N THR A 115 -4.06 -2.47 -15.10
CA THR A 115 -4.99 -3.59 -15.25
C THR A 115 -5.36 -4.15 -13.88
N LEU A 116 -6.65 -4.16 -13.57
CA LEU A 116 -7.16 -4.72 -12.31
C LEU A 116 -6.75 -6.19 -12.15
N GLY A 117 -6.27 -6.52 -10.94
CA GLY A 117 -5.87 -7.86 -10.53
C GLY A 117 -4.49 -8.32 -11.03
N GLU A 118 -3.94 -7.74 -12.11
CA GLU A 118 -2.69 -8.21 -12.74
C GLU A 118 -1.49 -8.19 -11.76
N ALA A 119 -1.39 -7.18 -10.91
CA ALA A 119 -0.29 -7.09 -9.96
C ALA A 119 -0.25 -8.25 -8.95
N SER A 120 -1.35 -8.98 -8.72
CA SER A 120 -1.41 -10.08 -7.75
C SER A 120 -0.34 -11.15 -7.99
N VAL A 121 -0.16 -11.60 -9.24
CA VAL A 121 0.85 -12.62 -9.59
C VAL A 121 2.28 -12.11 -9.37
N ARG A 122 2.52 -10.80 -9.55
CA ARG A 122 3.83 -10.19 -9.29
C ARG A 122 4.18 -10.23 -7.81
N TYR A 123 3.23 -9.85 -6.94
CA TYR A 123 3.47 -9.85 -5.49
C TYR A 123 3.53 -11.28 -4.93
N VAL A 124 2.79 -12.25 -5.49
CA VAL A 124 3.02 -13.66 -5.16
C VAL A 124 4.42 -14.14 -5.59
N GLY A 125 4.90 -13.71 -6.76
CA GLY A 125 6.28 -13.96 -7.17
C GLY A 125 7.32 -13.42 -6.19
N ALA A 126 7.08 -12.26 -5.59
CA ALA A 126 7.94 -11.72 -4.54
C ALA A 126 7.88 -12.54 -3.24
N ALA A 127 6.70 -13.01 -2.83
CA ALA A 127 6.58 -13.92 -1.70
C ALA A 127 7.34 -15.24 -1.94
N VAL A 128 7.26 -15.81 -3.15
CA VAL A 128 8.07 -16.98 -3.54
C VAL A 128 9.56 -16.66 -3.44
N ALA A 129 9.99 -15.48 -3.90
CA ALA A 129 11.38 -15.05 -3.81
C ALA A 129 11.86 -14.94 -2.36
N ASN A 130 11.04 -14.44 -1.44
CA ASN A 130 11.34 -14.36 -0.01
C ASN A 130 11.58 -15.75 0.60
N VAL A 131 10.76 -16.74 0.22
CA VAL A 131 10.90 -18.15 0.66
C VAL A 131 12.18 -18.78 0.12
N ILE A 132 12.48 -18.61 -1.18
CA ILE A 132 13.68 -19.17 -1.81
C ILE A 132 14.95 -18.57 -1.21
N GLN A 133 14.96 -17.25 -1.01
CA GLN A 133 16.11 -16.51 -0.48
C GLN A 133 16.20 -16.54 1.04
N LYS A 134 15.16 -17.03 1.74
CA LYS A 134 15.07 -17.11 3.20
C LYS A 134 15.26 -15.75 3.89
N THR A 135 14.67 -14.69 3.32
CA THR A 135 14.83 -13.33 3.86
C THR A 135 14.02 -13.12 5.15
N GLY A 136 12.90 -13.83 5.29
CA GLY A 136 11.95 -13.61 6.37
C GLY A 136 11.01 -12.42 6.14
N ASP A 137 11.14 -11.72 5.02
CA ASP A 137 10.25 -10.62 4.63
C ASP A 137 8.86 -11.14 4.29
N VAL A 138 7.84 -10.32 4.57
CA VAL A 138 6.46 -10.59 4.15
C VAL A 138 6.10 -9.83 2.88
N THR A 139 5.12 -10.34 2.15
CA THR A 139 4.54 -9.63 1.02
C THR A 139 3.04 -9.42 1.23
N VAL A 140 2.60 -8.17 1.15
CA VAL A 140 1.19 -7.80 1.28
C VAL A 140 0.63 -7.29 -0.05
N PHE A 141 -0.39 -7.99 -0.55
CA PHE A 141 -1.14 -7.58 -1.73
C PHE A 141 -2.53 -7.05 -1.35
N ILE A 142 -2.79 -5.77 -1.62
CA ILE A 142 -4.10 -5.14 -1.42
C ILE A 142 -4.77 -4.90 -2.77
N GLN A 143 -6.04 -5.26 -2.89
CA GLN A 143 -6.87 -4.89 -4.04
C GLN A 143 -8.32 -4.64 -3.62
N GLY A 144 -9.09 -4.01 -4.50
CA GLY A 144 -10.53 -3.88 -4.33
C GLY A 144 -11.27 -5.18 -4.63
N ASP A 145 -12.47 -5.29 -4.09
CA ASP A 145 -13.43 -6.38 -4.32
C ASP A 145 -13.71 -6.62 -5.82
N GLY A 146 -13.89 -5.57 -6.62
CA GLY A 146 -14.11 -5.73 -8.06
C GLY A 146 -12.93 -6.41 -8.79
N ALA A 147 -11.70 -6.22 -8.29
CA ALA A 147 -10.51 -6.82 -8.87
C ALA A 147 -10.33 -8.31 -8.47
N THR A 148 -11.03 -8.78 -7.44
CA THR A 148 -10.97 -10.20 -7.05
C THR A 148 -11.59 -11.11 -8.12
N ASN A 149 -12.49 -10.59 -8.95
CA ASN A 149 -13.11 -11.32 -10.07
C ASN A 149 -12.20 -11.46 -11.31
N ARG A 150 -10.92 -11.11 -11.21
CA ARG A 150 -9.96 -11.18 -12.30
C ARG A 150 -9.15 -12.47 -12.21
N ALA A 151 -8.92 -13.13 -13.35
CA ALA A 151 -8.18 -14.38 -13.41
C ALA A 151 -6.80 -14.35 -12.69
N PRO A 152 -5.97 -13.29 -12.82
CA PRO A 152 -4.69 -13.24 -12.13
C PRO A 152 -4.80 -13.36 -10.60
N THR A 153 -5.89 -12.85 -9.99
CA THR A 153 -6.11 -12.98 -8.55
C THR A 153 -6.25 -14.45 -8.15
N HIS A 154 -7.03 -15.22 -8.90
CA HIS A 154 -7.25 -16.64 -8.61
C HIS A 154 -5.97 -17.44 -8.84
N GLU A 155 -5.24 -17.15 -9.92
CA GLU A 155 -3.93 -17.75 -10.20
C GLU A 155 -2.94 -17.48 -9.06
N ALA A 156 -2.85 -16.23 -8.60
CA ALA A 156 -2.02 -15.82 -7.48
C ALA A 156 -2.37 -16.58 -6.19
N MET A 157 -3.66 -16.69 -5.85
CA MET A 157 -4.13 -17.44 -4.68
C MET A 157 -3.77 -18.93 -4.75
N VAL A 158 -3.90 -19.55 -5.92
CA VAL A 158 -3.53 -20.97 -6.12
C VAL A 158 -2.04 -21.20 -5.88
N VAL A 159 -1.18 -20.33 -6.44
CA VAL A 159 0.27 -20.43 -6.25
C VAL A 159 0.64 -20.19 -4.79
N ALA A 160 0.08 -19.16 -4.16
CA ALA A 160 0.31 -18.88 -2.74
C ALA A 160 -0.05 -20.06 -1.84
N ALA A 161 -1.20 -20.68 -2.09
CA ALA A 161 -1.63 -21.86 -1.34
C ALA A 161 -0.72 -23.08 -1.59
N ALA A 162 -0.36 -23.34 -2.85
CA ALA A 162 0.48 -24.49 -3.22
C ALA A 162 1.89 -24.40 -2.64
N TRP A 163 2.43 -23.19 -2.50
CA TRP A 163 3.76 -22.92 -1.96
C TRP A 163 3.76 -22.63 -0.45
N GLN A 164 2.58 -22.59 0.18
CA GLN A 164 2.41 -22.23 1.60
C GLN A 164 3.08 -20.89 1.96
N LEU A 165 2.82 -19.88 1.12
CA LEU A 165 3.33 -18.52 1.28
C LEU A 165 2.59 -17.73 2.37
#